data_AF-A0A2H0TMM8-F1
#
_entry.id   AF-A0A2H0TMM8-F1
#
_cell.length_a   1.000
_cell.length_b   1.000
_cell.length_c   1.000
_cell.angle_alpha   90.00
_cell.angle_beta   90.00
_cell.angle_gamma   90.00
#
_symmetry.space_group_name_H-M   'P 1'
#
loop_
_entity.id
_entity.type
_entity.pdbx_description
1 polymer ?
#
loop_
_entity_poly.entity_id
_entity_poly.type
_entity_poly.pdbx_seq_one_letter_code
_entity_poly.pdbx_strand_id
1 'polypeptide(L)' 'MMEYIRVKDVEKLIDRDRNTILRWERAGLIPHPQKDSRGWRFYNEKDIEIIKKFMKEMRSNLPAFRCKN' A
#
# COMPACT_ATOMS: atom_id res chain seq x y z
N MET A 1 17.30 11.70 -3.26
CA MET A 1 16.67 11.45 -4.56
C MET A 1 15.28 10.92 -4.25
N MET A 2 14.20 11.66 -4.53
CA MET A 2 12.84 11.17 -4.26
C MET A 2 12.44 10.25 -5.41
N GLU A 3 12.47 8.95 -5.17
CA GLU A 3 11.99 7.97 -6.14
C GLU A 3 10.47 7.87 -6.06
N TYR A 4 9.82 8.22 -7.17
CA TYR A 4 8.37 8.10 -7.33
C TYR A 4 8.05 6.68 -7.79
N ILE A 5 7.45 5.89 -6.92
CA ILE A 5 7.07 4.52 -7.20
C ILE A 5 5.59 4.52 -7.60
N ARG A 6 5.31 4.05 -8.81
CA ARG A 6 3.92 3.91 -9.28
C ARG A 6 3.25 2.76 -8.56
N VAL A 7 1.93 2.80 -8.46
CA VAL A 7 1.14 1.71 -7.83
C VAL A 7 1.51 0.34 -8.41
N LYS A 8 1.75 0.26 -9.73
CA LYS A 8 2.22 -0.96 -10.43
C LYS A 8 3.50 -1.55 -9.86
N ASP A 9 4.44 -0.69 -9.50
CA ASP A 9 5.72 -1.08 -8.94
C ASP A 9 5.58 -1.42 -7.45
N VAL A 10 4.70 -0.71 -6.73
CA VAL A 10 4.33 -1.04 -5.33
C VAL A 10 3.74 -2.45 -5.22
N GLU A 11 2.91 -2.88 -6.18
CA GLU A 11 2.35 -4.25 -6.20
C GLU A 11 3.46 -5.31 -6.15
N LYS A 12 4.55 -5.10 -6.89
CA LYS A 12 5.70 -6.01 -6.92
C LYS A 12 6.51 -5.98 -5.63
N LEU A 13 6.59 -4.83 -4.97
CA LEU A 13 7.32 -4.68 -3.71
C LEU A 13 6.59 -5.29 -2.51
N ILE A 14 5.26 -5.21 -2.51
CA ILE A 14 4.42 -5.58 -1.36
C ILE A 14 3.70 -6.92 -1.58
N ASP A 15 3.79 -7.48 -2.79
CA ASP A 15 3.07 -8.69 -3.22
C ASP A 15 1.56 -8.58 -2.93
N ARG A 16 1.01 -7.39 -3.17
CA ARG A 16 -0.42 -7.09 -2.98
C ARG A 16 -1.00 -6.38 -4.17
N ASP A 17 -2.17 -6.85 -4.58
CA ASP A 17 -2.95 -6.31 -5.69
C ASP A 17 -3.34 -4.85 -5.43
N ARG A 18 -3.35 -4.01 -6.49
CA ARG A 18 -3.79 -2.60 -6.37
C ARG A 18 -5.12 -2.48 -5.67
N ASN A 19 -6.09 -3.36 -5.92
CA ASN A 19 -7.40 -3.27 -5.30
C ASN A 19 -7.33 -3.38 -3.78
N THR A 20 -6.38 -4.14 -3.25
CA THR A 20 -6.15 -4.24 -1.80
C THR A 20 -5.64 -2.91 -1.25
N ILE A 21 -4.69 -2.30 -1.95
CA ILE A 21 -4.14 -0.99 -1.59
C ILE A 21 -5.24 0.08 -1.64
N LEU A 22 -6.01 0.14 -2.73
CA LEU A 22 -7.16 1.05 -2.86
C LEU A 22 -8.21 0.81 -1.78
N ARG A 23 -8.45 -0.45 -1.40
CA ARG A 23 -9.37 -0.79 -0.31
C ARG A 23 -8.85 -0.26 1.02
N TRP A 24 -7.56 -0.38 1.30
CA TRP A 24 -6.95 0.19 2.50
C TRP A 24 -7.00 1.72 2.52
N GLU A 25 -6.76 2.38 1.37
CA GLU A 25 -6.95 3.83 1.23
C GLU A 25 -8.39 4.23 1.55
N ARG A 26 -9.38 3.51 1.00
CA ARG A 26 -10.82 3.75 1.25
C ARG A 26 -11.23 3.48 2.69
N ALA A 27 -10.58 2.51 3.33
CA ALA A 27 -10.82 2.17 4.73
C ALA A 27 -10.10 3.11 5.71
N GLY A 28 -9.26 4.03 5.22
CA GLY A 28 -8.47 4.93 6.06
C GLY A 28 -7.35 4.24 6.84
N LEU A 29 -6.94 3.06 6.41
CA LEU A 29 -5.90 2.24 7.06
C LEU A 29 -4.49 2.70 6.71
N ILE A 30 -4.34 3.27 5.52
CA ILE A 30 -3.08 3.83 5.02
C ILE A 30 -3.29 5.29 4.62
N PRO A 31 -2.25 6.15 4.75
CA PRO A 31 -2.34 7.54 4.33
C PRO A 31 -2.60 7.61 2.81
N HIS A 32 -3.34 8.64 2.39
CA HIS A 32 -3.60 8.86 0.98
C HIS A 32 -2.28 9.22 0.25
N PRO A 33 -1.91 8.49 -0.82
CA PRO A 33 -0.73 8.80 -1.61
C PRO A 33 -0.84 10.20 -2.20
N GLN A 34 0.31 10.84 -2.41
CA GLN A 34 0.34 12.12 -3.10
C GLN A 34 -0.25 11.98 -4.49
N LYS A 35 -1.15 12.90 -4.82
CA LYS A 35 -1.71 13.06 -6.15
C LYS A 35 -0.92 14.15 -6.85
N ASP A 36 -0.38 13.83 -8.00
CA ASP A 36 0.16 14.86 -8.88
C ASP A 36 -1.00 15.70 -9.45
N SER A 37 -0.68 16.89 -9.93
CA SER A 37 -1.55 17.81 -10.68
C SER A 37 -2.34 17.13 -11.82
N ARG A 38 -1.84 16.00 -12.34
CA ARG A 38 -2.49 15.16 -13.38
C ARG A 38 -3.41 14.07 -12.81
N GLY A 39 -3.58 13.99 -11.50
CA GLY A 39 -4.40 12.99 -10.81
C GLY A 39 -3.75 11.61 -10.68
N TRP A 40 -2.45 11.48 -10.96
CA TRP A 40 -1.71 10.23 -10.81
C TRP A 40 -1.34 9.99 -9.36
N ARG A 41 -1.48 8.74 -8.90
CA ARG A 41 -1.11 8.32 -7.55
C ARG A 41 0.34 7.87 -7.53
N PHE A 42 1.13 8.48 -6.67
CA PHE A 42 2.52 8.12 -6.47
C PHE A 42 2.77 7.77 -5.02
N TYR A 43 3.55 6.72 -4.83
CA TYR A 43 4.03 6.30 -3.52
C TYR A 43 5.50 6.63 -3.42
N ASN A 44 5.90 7.19 -2.28
CA ASN A 44 7.29 7.32 -1.93
C ASN A 44 7.73 6.11 -1.11
N GLU A 45 9.03 5.95 -0.94
CA GLU A 45 9.60 4.88 -0.11
C GLU A 45 9.03 4.90 1.32
N LYS A 46 8.82 6.10 1.89
CA LYS A 46 8.18 6.28 3.21
C LYS A 46 6.77 5.71 3.27
N ASP A 47 5.97 5.88 2.21
CA ASP A 47 4.61 5.33 2.15
C ASP A 47 4.66 3.80 2.14
N ILE A 48 5.62 3.23 1.40
CA ILE A 48 5.85 1.77 1.35
C ILE A 48 6.27 1.25 2.72
N GLU A 49 7.15 1.95 3.44
CA GLU A 49 7.53 1.58 4.81
C GLU A 49 6.34 1.60 5.78
N ILE A 50 5.47 2.61 5.68
CA ILE A 50 4.23 2.69 6.47
C ILE A 50 3.32 1.50 6.17
N ILE A 51 3.12 1.17 4.88
CA ILE A 51 2.31 0.03 4.47
C ILE A 51 2.91 -1.28 4.99
N LYS A 52 4.24 -1.46 4.90
CA LYS A 52 4.94 -2.64 5.44
C LYS A 52 4.77 -2.75 6.95
N LYS A 53 4.90 -1.65 7.69
CA LYS A 53 4.70 -1.60 9.13
C LYS A 53 3.25 -1.96 9.49
N PHE A 54 2.29 -1.38 8.78
CA PHE A 54 0.87 -1.68 8.94
C PHE A 54 0.57 -3.16 8.69
N MET A 55 1.17 -3.77 7.65
CA MET A 55 1.03 -5.21 7.40
C MET A 55 1.61 -6.08 8.52
N LYS A 56 2.76 -5.68 9.09
CA LYS A 56 3.37 -6.38 10.23
C LYS A 56 2.45 -6.32 11.45
N GLU A 57 1.89 -5.15 11.72
CA GLU A 57 0.97 -4.92 12.85
C GLU A 57 -0.35 -5.68 12.67
N MET A 58 -0.93 -5.63 11.47
CA MET A 58 -2.07 -6.46 11.08
C MET A 58 -1.78 -7.93 11.30
N ARG A 59 -0.65 -8.45 10.83
CA ARG A 59 -0.27 -9.87 11.00
C ARG A 59 -0.19 -10.29 12.46
N SER A 60 0.28 -9.43 13.35
CA SER A 60 0.31 -9.68 14.79
C SER A 60 -1.08 -9.72 15.43
N ASN A 61 -2.07 -9.07 14.82
CA ASN A 61 -3.45 -8.97 15.31
C ASN A 61 -4.45 -9.91 14.62
N LEU A 62 -3.98 -10.82 13.76
CA LEU A 62 -4.88 -11.65 12.94
C LEU A 62 -4.74 -13.16 13.20
N PRO A 63 -5.84 -13.85 13.56
CA PRO A 63 -5.90 -15.29 13.35
C PRO A 63 -5.93 -15.54 11.84
N ALA A 64 -4.86 -16.17 11.34
CA ALA A 64 -4.65 -16.69 9.99
C ALA A 64 -5.70 -16.27 8.94
N PHE A 65 -5.42 -15.21 8.17
CA PHE A 65 -6.21 -14.92 6.97
C PHE A 65 -5.96 -16.00 5.91
N ARG A 66 -6.87 -16.98 5.95
CA ARG A 66 -7.47 -17.76 4.88
C ARG A 66 -7.03 -17.35 3.46
N CYS A 67 -6.42 -18.31 2.77
CA CYS A 67 -6.21 -18.34 1.33
C CYS A 67 -7.45 -17.93 0.54
N LYS A 68 -7.24 -17.13 -0.51
CA LYS A 68 -7.89 -17.18 -1.83
C LYS A 68 -6.95 -16.45 -2.79
N ASN A 69 -6.73 -16.85 -4.03
CA ASN A 69 -6.97 -18.08 -4.81
C ASN A 69 -6.15 -17.89 -6.08
#